data_AF-A0A6A6LGA4-F1
#
_entry.id   AF-A0A6A6LGA4-F1
#
_cell.length_a   1.000
_cell.length_b   1.000
_cell.length_c   1.000
_cell.angle_alpha   90.00
_cell.angle_beta   90.00
_cell.angle_gamma   90.00
#
_symmetry.space_group_name_H-M   'P 1'
#
loop_
_entity.id
_entity.type
_entity.pdbx_description
1 polymer ?
#
loop_
_entity_poly.entity_id
_entity_poly.type
_entity_poly.pdbx_seq_one_letter_code
_entity_poly.pdbx_strand_id
1 'polypeptide(L)'
;MEKPRIVLKLIWMHKAIGVALDQVIPGFGTIPLSPYYFWPKEDAWEQLKMLLESKPWISRKQMHILLNQATDVINLWQESKSFSMRASGVWFFGLG
;
A
#
# COMPACT_ATOMS: atom_id res chain seq x y z
N MET A 1 14.49 -7.97 23.26
CA MET A 1 14.21 -6.71 22.54
C MET A 1 13.06 -6.98 21.57
N GLU A 2 11.93 -6.32 21.75
CA GLU A 2 10.78 -6.48 20.84
C GLU A 2 11.07 -5.83 19.49
N LYS A 3 10.76 -6.53 18.39
CA LYS A 3 11.00 -6.01 17.04
C LYS A 3 9.94 -4.95 16.71
N PRO A 4 10.35 -3.79 16.14
CA PRO A 4 9.39 -2.80 15.68
C PRO A 4 8.48 -3.42 14.61
N ARG A 5 7.17 -3.20 14.75
CA ARG A 5 6.18 -3.68 13.79
C ARG A 5 5.89 -2.56 12.80
N ILE A 6 5.77 -2.89 11.53
CA ILE A 6 5.38 -1.91 10.50
C ILE A 6 3.95 -2.22 10.12
N VAL A 7 3.12 -1.19 10.04
CA VAL A 7 1.71 -1.32 9.68
C VAL A 7 1.41 -0.45 8.47
N LEU A 8 0.61 -0.98 7.55
CA LEU A 8 0.12 -0.25 6.40
C LEU A 8 -1.06 0.64 6.82
N LYS A 9 -1.01 1.92 6.44
CA LYS A 9 -2.08 2.89 6.62
C LYS A 9 -2.68 3.24 5.27
N LEU A 10 -4.00 3.38 5.25
CA LEU A 10 -4.77 3.54 4.02
C LEU A 10 -5.78 4.66 4.20
N ILE A 11 -5.93 5.48 3.16
CA ILE A 11 -6.99 6.48 3.04
C ILE A 11 -7.75 6.20 1.74
N TRP A 12 -9.00 5.81 1.87
CA TRP A 12 -9.88 5.60 0.73
C TRP A 12 -10.55 6.91 0.33
N MET A 13 -10.36 7.34 -0.92
CA MET A 13 -11.03 8.53 -1.46
C MET A 13 -11.82 8.17 -2.72
N HIS A 14 -12.68 9.09 -3.16
CA HIS A 14 -13.54 8.86 -4.32
C HIS A 14 -12.75 8.60 -5.61
N LYS A 15 -11.66 9.36 -5.84
CA LYS A 15 -10.85 9.25 -7.07
C LYS A 15 -9.44 8.72 -6.85
N ALA A 16 -8.99 8.62 -5.61
CA ALA A 16 -7.64 8.17 -5.25
C ALA A 16 -7.65 7.22 -4.04
N ILE A 17 -6.56 6.50 -3.83
CA ILE A 17 -6.27 5.79 -2.59
C ILE A 17 -4.89 6.23 -2.09
N GLY A 18 -4.84 6.69 -0.85
CA GLY A 18 -3.60 7.04 -0.15
C GLY A 18 -3.06 5.82 0.58
N VAL A 19 -1.76 5.55 0.45
CA VAL A 19 -1.07 4.46 1.13
C VAL A 19 0.15 5.01 1.88
N ALA A 20 0.31 4.65 3.14
CA ALA A 20 1.44 5.05 3.98
C ALA A 20 1.88 3.90 4.90
N LEU A 21 3.03 4.06 5.55
CA LEU A 21 3.57 3.13 6.53
C LEU A 21 3.78 3.82 7.86
N ASP A 22 3.37 3.15 8.93
CA ASP A 22 3.69 3.53 10.29
C ASP A 22 4.54 2.46 10.95
N GLN A 23 5.46 2.88 11.80
CA GLN A 23 6.26 2.03 12.66
C GLN A 23 5.68 2.05 14.09
N VAL A 24 5.25 0.89 14.57
CA VAL A 24 4.80 0.68 15.94
C VAL A 24 5.97 0.13 16.75
N ILE A 25 6.41 0.93 17.73
CA ILE A 25 7.50 0.59 18.64
C ILE A 25 6.91 0.42 20.04
N PRO A 26 7.02 -0.78 20.65
CA PRO A 26 6.56 -1.00 22.02
C PRO A 26 7.20 -0.01 22.99
N GLY A 27 6.39 0.70 23.77
CA GLY A 27 6.83 1.72 24.72
C GLY A 27 7.01 3.14 24.14
N PHE A 28 7.10 3.30 22.81
CA PHE A 28 7.26 4.61 22.16
C PHE A 28 6.04 5.00 21.30
N GLY A 29 5.09 4.08 21.09
CA GLY A 29 3.86 4.33 20.34
C GLY A 29 4.03 4.12 18.84
N THR A 30 3.28 4.89 18.05
CA THR A 30 3.24 4.79 16.59
C THR A 30 3.94 6.01 15.99
N ILE A 31 4.96 5.77 15.17
CA ILE A 31 5.74 6.80 14.50
C ILE A 31 5.48 6.68 12.99
N PRO A 32 5.07 7.74 12.29
CA PRO A 32 4.87 7.68 10.85
C PRO A 32 6.21 7.45 10.14
N LEU A 33 6.28 6.39 9.33
CA LEU A 33 7.48 6.01 8.60
C LEU A 33 7.51 6.63 7.20
N SER A 34 6.35 6.87 6.60
CA SER A 34 6.20 7.52 5.30
C SER A 34 5.05 8.54 5.30
N PRO A 35 5.08 9.53 4.40
CA PRO A 35 3.86 10.26 4.03
C PRO A 35 2.87 9.34 3.29
N TYR A 36 1.67 9.86 3.04
CA TYR A 36 0.69 9.20 2.17
C TYR A 36 1.04 9.41 0.69
N TYR A 37 1.20 8.31 -0.03
CA TYR A 37 1.34 8.28 -1.48
C TYR A 37 0.00 7.95 -2.12
N PHE A 38 -0.43 8.75 -3.11
CA PHE A 38 -1.78 8.71 -3.67
C PHE A 38 -1.81 8.04 -5.06
N TRP A 39 -2.32 6.82 -5.11
CA TRP A 39 -2.63 6.12 -6.36
C TRP A 39 -3.97 6.60 -6.94
N PRO A 40 -4.08 6.86 -8.27
CA PRO A 40 -3.13 6.57 -9.34
C PRO A 40 -2.35 7.83 -9.78
N LYS A 41 -2.37 8.90 -8.98
CA LYS A 41 -1.70 10.17 -9.28
C LYS A 41 -0.18 9.98 -9.29
N GLU A 42 0.31 9.12 -8.40
CA GLU A 42 1.70 8.68 -8.34
C GLU A 42 1.79 7.16 -8.15
N ASP A 43 2.96 6.59 -8.43
CA ASP A 43 3.25 5.19 -8.19
C ASP A 43 3.49 4.94 -6.70
N ALA A 44 2.39 4.84 -5.94
CA ALA A 44 2.42 4.62 -4.51
C ALA A 44 3.18 3.34 -4.13
N TRP A 45 3.11 2.30 -4.95
CA TRP A 45 3.77 1.02 -4.68
C TRP A 45 5.30 1.15 -4.80
N GLU A 46 5.79 1.77 -5.88
CA GLU A 46 7.23 1.97 -6.06
C GLU A 46 7.80 2.91 -5.00
N GLN A 47 7.07 3.97 -4.60
CA GLN A 47 7.47 4.85 -3.50
C GLN A 47 7.63 4.09 -2.18
N LEU A 48 6.70 3.20 -1.84
CA LEU A 48 6.80 2.34 -0.66
C LEU A 48 7.99 1.40 -0.75
N LYS A 49 8.22 0.79 -1.91
CA LYS A 49 9.36 -0.11 -2.13
C LYS A 49 10.69 0.61 -1.94
N MET A 50 10.89 1.75 -2.59
CA MET A 50 12.11 2.56 -2.42
C MET A 50 12.32 2.96 -0.96
N LEU A 51 11.25 3.34 -0.26
CA LEU A 51 11.33 3.68 1.16
C LEU A 51 11.74 2.48 2.02
N LEU A 52 11.16 1.30 1.79
CA LEU A 52 11.51 0.09 2.53
C LEU A 52 12.95 -0.38 2.23
N GLU A 53 13.39 -0.28 0.98
CA GLU A 53 14.76 -0.60 0.55
C GLU A 53 15.79 0.34 1.18
N SER A 54 15.43 1.61 1.43
CA SER A 54 16.29 2.58 2.12
C SER A 54 16.54 2.27 3.61
N LYS A 55 15.79 1.33 4.21
CA LYS A 55 15.82 1.02 5.64
C LYS A 55 16.38 -0.38 5.90
N PRO A 56 17.70 -0.53 6.16
CA PRO A 56 18.36 -1.83 6.29
C PRO A 56 17.91 -2.65 7.51
N TRP A 57 17.24 -2.02 8.49
CA TRP A 57 16.66 -2.71 9.64
C TRP A 57 15.36 -3.47 9.31
N ILE A 58 14.77 -3.23 8.13
CA ILE A 58 13.59 -3.94 7.64
C ILE A 58 14.06 -5.19 6.89
N SER A 59 13.58 -6.34 7.34
CA SER A 59 13.90 -7.60 6.66
C SER A 59 13.23 -7.68 5.28
N ARG A 60 13.91 -8.30 4.31
CA ARG A 60 13.36 -8.53 2.96
C ARG A 60 12.01 -9.27 2.99
N LYS A 61 11.84 -10.24 3.90
CA LYS A 61 10.57 -10.95 4.09
C LYS A 61 9.44 -9.99 4.50
N GLN A 62 9.69 -9.10 5.44
CA GLN A 62 8.70 -8.11 5.89
C GLN A 62 8.37 -7.11 4.79
N MET A 63 9.38 -6.67 4.03
CA MET A 63 9.18 -5.82 2.86
C MET A 63 8.23 -6.47 1.83
N HIS A 64 8.48 -7.73 1.45
CA HIS A 64 7.60 -8.44 0.51
C HIS A 64 6.16 -8.58 1.04
N ILE A 65 5.97 -8.84 2.33
CA ILE A 65 4.63 -8.93 2.94
C ILE A 65 3.90 -7.59 2.83
N LEU A 66 4.56 -6.48 3.18
CA LEU A 66 3.96 -5.14 3.11
C LEU A 66 3.63 -4.73 1.67
N LEU A 67 4.52 -5.02 0.72
CA LEU A 67 4.30 -4.72 -0.69
C LEU A 67 3.15 -5.54 -1.28
N ASN A 68 3.03 -6.82 -0.93
CA ASN A 68 1.90 -7.64 -1.36
C ASN A 68 0.58 -7.11 -0.78
N GLN A 69 0.55 -6.73 0.51
CA GLN A 69 -0.64 -6.12 1.11
C GLN A 69 -1.03 -4.80 0.42
N ALA A 70 -0.04 -3.97 0.05
CA ALA A 70 -0.30 -2.76 -0.71
C ALA A 70 -0.87 -3.08 -2.11
N THR A 71 -0.33 -4.08 -2.79
CA THR A 71 -0.83 -4.56 -4.09
C THR A 71 -2.27 -5.06 -3.98
N ASP A 72 -2.59 -5.88 -2.99
CA ASP A 72 -3.94 -6.42 -2.77
C ASP A 72 -4.94 -5.28 -2.58
N VAL A 73 -4.58 -4.26 -1.80
CA VAL A 73 -5.44 -3.10 -1.54
C VAL A 73 -5.61 -2.22 -2.78
N ILE A 74 -4.56 -1.98 -3.55
CA ILE A 74 -4.63 -1.25 -4.82
C ILE A 74 -5.55 -1.98 -5.80
N ASN A 75 -5.42 -3.30 -5.92
CA ASN A 75 -6.26 -4.14 -6.76
C ASN A 75 -7.72 -4.07 -6.31
N LEU A 76 -8.00 -4.21 -5.02
CA LEU A 76 -9.36 -4.07 -4.46
C LEU A 76 -9.97 -2.70 -4.77
N TRP A 77 -9.18 -1.63 -4.70
CA TRP A 77 -9.64 -0.30 -5.04
C TRP A 77 -9.94 -0.15 -6.53
N GLN A 78 -9.11 -0.70 -7.41
CA GLN A 78 -9.36 -0.73 -8.85
C GLN A 78 -10.62 -1.56 -9.18
N GLU A 79 -10.78 -2.72 -8.55
CA GLU A 79 -11.96 -3.56 -8.69
C GLU A 79 -13.22 -2.86 -8.19
N SER A 80 -13.17 -2.11 -7.10
CA SER A 80 -14.34 -1.35 -6.61
C SER A 80 -14.81 -0.29 -7.61
N LYS A 81 -13.86 0.43 -8.23
CA LYS A 81 -14.14 1.41 -9.28
C LYS A 81 -14.72 0.74 -10.51
N SER A 82 -14.18 -0.42 -10.82
CA SER A 82 -14.53 -1.11 -12.02
C SER A 82 -15.77 -2.00 -11.82
N PHE A 83 -16.17 -2.34 -10.59
CA PHE A 83 -17.49 -2.88 -10.25
C PHE A 83 -18.58 -1.83 -10.50
N SER A 84 -18.30 -0.56 -10.18
CA SER A 84 -19.11 0.57 -10.62
C SER A 84 -19.15 0.70 -12.16
N MET A 85 -18.11 0.26 -12.89
CA MET A 85 -18.10 0.20 -14.36
C MET A 85 -18.67 -1.13 -14.93
N ARG A 86 -18.65 -2.30 -14.24
CA ARG A 86 -19.28 -3.57 -14.68
C ARG A 86 -20.78 -3.43 -14.80
N ALA A 87 -21.38 -2.67 -13.89
CA ALA A 87 -22.77 -2.27 -14.00
C ALA A 87 -23.06 -1.39 -15.24
N SER A 88 -22.03 -0.92 -15.95
CA SER A 88 -22.11 0.03 -17.07
C SER A 88 -21.35 -0.39 -18.36
N GLY A 89 -20.56 -1.47 -18.39
CA GLY A 89 -19.87 -1.92 -19.62
C GLY A 89 -18.58 -2.75 -19.42
N VAL A 90 -18.60 -3.95 -20.02
CA VAL A 90 -17.53 -4.84 -20.53
C VAL A 90 -16.10 -4.71 -19.98
N TRP A 91 -15.54 -5.84 -19.52
CA TRP A 91 -14.16 -5.96 -19.06
C TRP A 91 -13.30 -6.73 -20.04
N PHE A 92 -12.23 -6.09 -20.51
CA PHE A 92 -11.09 -6.77 -21.12
C PHE A 92 -9.98 -6.87 -20.08
N PHE A 93 -9.58 -8.09 -19.73
CA PHE A 93 -8.19 -8.39 -19.39
C PHE A 93 -7.75 -9.55 -20.26
N GLY A 94 -6.66 -9.32 -20.99
CA GLY A 94 -6.09 -10.22 -21.97
C GLY A 94 -5.53 -11.49 -21.34
N LEU A 95 -5.82 -12.60 -22.01
CA LEU A 95 -4.99 -13.80 -22.03
C LEU A 95 -3.75 -13.50 -22.90
N GLY A 96 -2.58 -13.92 -22.44
CA GLY A 96 -1.32 -13.87 -23.17
C GLY A 96 -0.15 -14.24 -22.27
#